data_AF-A0A7S1GXD7-F1
#
_entry.id   AF-A0A7S1GXD7-F1
#
_cell.length_a   1.000
_cell.length_b   1.000
_cell.length_c   1.000
_cell.angle_alpha   90.00
_cell.angle_beta   90.00
_cell.angle_gamma   90.00
#
_symmetry.space_group_name_H-M   'P 1'
#
loop_
_entity.id
_entity.type
_entity.pdbx_description
1 polymer ?
#
loop_
_entity_poly.entity_id
_entity_poly.type
_entity_poly.pdbx_seq_one_letter_code
_entity_poly.pdbx_strand_id
1 'polypeptide(L)'
;VRCGAGAKEMLCEGRRVRRSSQSVCAIRGRAAQPLLLFAACCVGGTHAFVAPGSLLLRPGGPARAATARPAQLGRLRASLGSTQYKGAEDDVYNEGIAKVKSGNSVLLPHLNHVKSQDFFRYYAVDLLSSCTYFPTIEFPCDMEKCDVDSAEEVPEKYRQRDHDEHDFRLDGWVRWDMPGDFTDYYDLDEVPEKYTEYQGQAVWKFIHEKICFQVGVDQASQDDPENSWKRDFNRAISGLHSSISAHVLNTMGLDEDAALDEYKRRIGDVPEAVTNLHFVYMLMLVAVHEARFRLLECGYMGAGDDILPSMRALIEDPLLQDPSVQLSAAALREHAQSPSAKVWKARLRTRDLLGVMNCVQCNRCRLHGKVASLGLGVAFQVLLGNDGSGQKEEVVGRVEKLHRVEVAALINTTAKFARAVEIVSKYEKLLDEQGDA
;
A
#
# COMPACT_ATOMS: atom_id res chain seq x y z
N VAL A 1 5.11 16.81 -56.78
CA VAL A 1 3.79 17.30 -57.26
C VAL A 1 3.07 17.87 -56.04
N ARG A 2 2.88 19.20 -56.00
CA ARG A 2 2.00 19.87 -55.03
C ARG A 2 0.55 19.62 -55.41
N CYS A 3 -0.34 19.52 -54.42
CA CYS A 3 -1.59 20.31 -54.35
C CYS A 3 -2.21 20.16 -52.97
N GLY A 4 -2.77 21.25 -52.45
CA GLY A 4 -3.48 21.31 -51.17
C GLY A 4 -4.93 21.77 -51.32
N ALA A 5 -5.50 22.08 -50.15
CA ALA A 5 -6.75 22.79 -49.85
C ALA A 5 -8.09 22.04 -50.03
N GLY A 6 -8.93 22.13 -48.97
CA GLY A 6 -10.36 21.83 -49.04
C GLY A 6 -11.01 21.58 -47.66
N ALA A 7 -11.39 22.65 -46.96
CA ALA A 7 -12.24 22.60 -45.77
C ALA A 7 -13.68 22.16 -46.09
N LYS A 8 -14.37 21.55 -45.11
CA LYS A 8 -15.83 21.63 -44.94
C LYS A 8 -16.23 21.30 -43.50
N GLU A 9 -16.70 22.32 -42.79
CA GLU A 9 -17.55 22.22 -41.62
C GLU A 9 -18.90 21.60 -41.99
N MET A 10 -19.50 20.86 -41.05
CA MET A 10 -20.95 20.70 -41.00
C MET A 10 -21.41 20.63 -39.53
N LEU A 11 -21.90 21.77 -39.05
CA LEU A 11 -22.83 21.88 -37.93
C LEU A 11 -24.15 21.18 -38.30
N CYS A 12 -24.75 20.46 -37.35
CA CYS A 12 -26.21 20.40 -37.29
C CYS A 12 -26.70 20.16 -35.85
N GLU A 13 -27.69 20.98 -35.51
CA GLU A 13 -28.24 21.28 -34.20
C GLU A 13 -29.05 20.14 -33.57
N GLY A 14 -29.20 20.24 -32.24
CA GLY A 14 -29.95 19.30 -31.44
C GLY A 14 -31.46 19.34 -31.60
N ARG A 15 -32.11 18.34 -30.98
CA ARG A 15 -33.52 18.42 -30.59
C ARG A 15 -33.76 17.56 -29.36
N ARG A 16 -34.15 18.22 -28.26
CA ARG A 16 -34.70 17.60 -27.04
C ARG A 16 -36.05 16.94 -27.35
N VAL A 17 -36.31 15.75 -26.78
CA VAL A 17 -37.65 15.32 -26.37
C VAL A 17 -37.57 14.59 -25.02
N ARG A 18 -38.53 14.90 -24.13
CA ARG A 18 -38.66 14.48 -22.73
C ARG A 18 -39.26 13.06 -22.58
N ARG A 19 -38.86 12.41 -21.47
CA ARG A 19 -39.53 11.42 -20.59
C ARG A 19 -40.85 10.76 -21.05
N SER A 20 -40.95 9.43 -20.93
CA SER A 20 -41.84 8.75 -19.95
C SER A 20 -41.86 7.21 -20.07
N SER A 21 -41.92 6.58 -18.88
CA SER A 21 -42.59 5.32 -18.48
C SER A 21 -42.32 3.96 -19.15
N GLN A 22 -41.95 3.02 -18.26
CA GLN A 22 -42.06 1.56 -18.25
C GLN A 22 -43.11 0.94 -19.19
N SER A 23 -42.76 -0.20 -19.80
CA SER A 23 -43.64 -1.37 -19.95
C SER A 23 -42.86 -2.63 -20.30
N VAL A 24 -43.09 -3.66 -19.48
CA VAL A 24 -42.69 -5.05 -19.63
C VAL A 24 -43.36 -5.66 -20.86
N CYS A 25 -42.64 -6.46 -21.66
CA CYS A 25 -43.28 -7.40 -22.57
C CYS A 25 -42.50 -8.73 -22.59
N ALA A 26 -43.08 -9.73 -21.95
CA ALA A 26 -42.67 -11.12 -22.00
C ALA A 26 -43.25 -11.77 -23.27
N ILE A 27 -42.43 -12.51 -24.01
CA ILE A 27 -42.93 -13.45 -25.03
C ILE A 27 -42.38 -14.85 -24.70
N ARG A 28 -43.30 -15.73 -24.33
CA ARG A 28 -43.11 -17.19 -24.26
C ARG A 28 -43.15 -17.76 -25.67
N GLY A 29 -42.19 -18.61 -26.02
CA GLY A 29 -42.23 -19.52 -27.16
C GLY A 29 -41.28 -20.69 -26.93
N ARG A 30 -41.84 -21.90 -26.74
CA ARG A 30 -41.13 -23.14 -26.38
C ARG A 30 -40.48 -23.81 -27.60
N ALA A 31 -39.28 -24.34 -27.35
CA ALA A 31 -38.73 -25.65 -27.73
C ALA A 31 -38.54 -26.05 -29.21
N ALA A 32 -37.27 -26.21 -29.60
CA ALA A 32 -36.74 -27.44 -30.23
C ALA A 32 -35.19 -27.41 -30.19
N GLN A 33 -34.56 -28.45 -29.61
CA GLN A 33 -33.15 -28.79 -29.84
C GLN A 33 -33.00 -29.39 -31.25
N PRO A 34 -31.82 -29.33 -31.89
CA PRO A 34 -30.92 -30.49 -31.80
C PRO A 34 -29.40 -30.19 -31.84
N LEU A 35 -28.67 -31.13 -31.22
CA LEU A 35 -27.33 -31.66 -31.54
C LEU A 35 -26.16 -30.74 -31.94
N LEU A 36 -25.16 -30.74 -31.05
CA LEU A 36 -23.75 -30.49 -31.30
C LEU A 36 -23.17 -31.56 -32.25
N LEU A 37 -22.53 -31.12 -33.34
CA LEU A 37 -21.64 -31.92 -34.18
C LEU A 37 -20.25 -31.28 -34.16
N PHE A 38 -19.35 -31.93 -33.43
CA PHE A 38 -17.90 -31.77 -33.55
C PHE A 38 -17.45 -32.38 -34.89
N ALA A 39 -16.69 -31.62 -35.68
CA ALA A 39 -15.95 -32.14 -36.83
C ALA A 39 -14.46 -32.05 -36.56
N ALA A 40 -13.83 -33.22 -36.52
CA ALA A 40 -12.39 -33.42 -36.50
C ALA A 40 -11.81 -33.30 -37.91
N CYS A 41 -10.59 -32.79 -38.02
CA CYS A 41 -9.68 -33.10 -39.13
C CYS A 41 -8.36 -33.61 -38.54
N CYS A 42 -8.10 -34.89 -38.77
CA CYS A 42 -6.84 -35.58 -38.50
C CYS A 42 -5.97 -35.59 -39.77
N VAL A 43 -4.66 -35.32 -39.63
CA VAL A 43 -3.50 -35.99 -40.27
C VAL A 43 -2.29 -35.58 -39.42
N GLY A 44 -1.36 -36.39 -38.92
CA GLY A 44 -1.06 -37.81 -39.03
C GLY A 44 0.44 -38.03 -38.71
N GLY A 45 0.73 -38.95 -37.78
CA GLY A 45 2.03 -39.64 -37.56
C GLY A 45 3.08 -38.92 -36.70
N THR A 46 3.89 -39.56 -35.87
CA THR A 46 4.05 -40.97 -35.43
C THR A 46 5.10 -40.94 -34.30
N HIS A 47 4.84 -41.55 -33.14
CA HIS A 47 5.63 -42.65 -32.55
C HIS A 47 5.26 -42.92 -31.08
N ALA A 48 5.07 -44.21 -30.82
CA ALA A 48 4.57 -44.89 -29.63
C ALA A 48 5.35 -44.65 -28.32
N PHE A 49 4.64 -44.70 -27.19
CA PHE A 49 5.11 -45.39 -25.99
C PHE A 49 3.95 -46.11 -25.29
N VAL A 50 4.26 -47.32 -24.83
CA VAL A 50 3.36 -48.39 -24.39
C VAL A 50 3.03 -48.23 -22.90
N ALA A 51 1.75 -48.35 -22.54
CA ALA A 51 1.24 -48.77 -21.22
C ALA A 51 0.82 -50.27 -21.33
N PRO A 52 0.60 -51.07 -20.26
CA PRO A 52 -0.47 -50.81 -19.29
C PRO A 52 -0.26 -51.39 -17.86
N GLY A 53 -1.23 -51.12 -16.97
CA GLY A 53 -1.38 -51.88 -15.72
C GLY A 53 -2.42 -51.32 -14.74
N SER A 54 -3.70 -51.37 -15.10
CA SER A 54 -4.85 -51.03 -14.23
C SER A 54 -5.32 -52.24 -13.41
N LEU A 55 -5.79 -52.03 -12.18
CA LEU A 55 -6.68 -52.97 -11.49
C LEU A 55 -7.67 -52.30 -10.53
N LEU A 56 -8.85 -52.91 -10.47
CA LEU A 56 -10.18 -52.42 -10.11
C LEU A 56 -10.51 -52.41 -8.59
N LEU A 57 -11.51 -51.57 -8.23
CA LEU A 57 -12.35 -51.52 -7.01
C LEU A 57 -13.07 -52.86 -6.75
N ARG A 58 -13.46 -53.33 -5.53
CA ARG A 58 -14.19 -52.82 -4.32
C ARG A 58 -14.33 -54.04 -3.32
N PRO A 59 -15.08 -54.09 -2.18
CA PRO A 59 -15.62 -53.10 -1.19
C PRO A 59 -15.47 -53.49 0.33
N GLY A 60 -15.69 -52.53 1.25
CA GLY A 60 -16.46 -52.66 2.52
C GLY A 60 -15.84 -53.23 3.83
N GLY A 61 -15.89 -52.44 4.93
CA GLY A 61 -15.78 -52.91 6.33
C GLY A 61 -15.44 -51.80 7.35
N PRO A 62 -16.05 -51.73 8.56
CA PRO A 62 -16.11 -50.50 9.38
C PRO A 62 -14.94 -50.38 10.38
N ALA A 63 -14.42 -49.16 10.57
CA ALA A 63 -13.45 -48.87 11.62
C ALA A 63 -14.07 -48.02 12.74
N ARG A 64 -13.95 -48.57 13.96
CA ARG A 64 -14.45 -48.05 15.23
C ARG A 64 -13.85 -46.70 15.62
N ALA A 65 -14.66 -45.93 16.34
CA ALA A 65 -14.24 -44.77 17.11
C ALA A 65 -13.19 -45.14 18.17
N ALA A 66 -12.08 -44.41 18.18
CA ALA A 66 -11.13 -44.39 19.29
C ALA A 66 -10.88 -42.92 19.67
N THR A 67 -11.29 -42.59 20.89
CA THR A 67 -11.05 -41.34 21.58
C THR A 67 -9.57 -41.18 21.90
N ALA A 68 -8.96 -40.07 21.47
CA ALA A 68 -7.66 -39.62 21.99
C ALA A 68 -7.77 -38.14 22.39
N ARG A 69 -7.52 -37.85 23.67
CA ARG A 69 -7.39 -36.51 24.26
C ARG A 69 -5.92 -36.03 24.17
N PRO A 70 -5.64 -34.75 24.44
CA PRO A 70 -4.88 -33.87 23.56
C PRO A 70 -3.37 -33.92 23.81
N ALA A 71 -2.58 -33.94 22.73
CA ALA A 71 -1.14 -33.69 22.79
C ALA A 71 -0.86 -32.27 22.31
N GLN A 72 -0.49 -31.41 23.27
CA GLN A 72 0.41 -30.26 23.18
C GLN A 72 0.56 -29.63 21.77
N LEU A 73 -0.23 -28.57 21.52
CA LEU A 73 0.15 -27.55 20.53
C LEU A 73 1.42 -26.86 21.03
N GLY A 74 2.57 -27.33 20.54
CA GLY A 74 3.83 -26.63 20.64
C GLY A 74 3.72 -25.25 19.98
N ARG A 75 4.18 -24.24 20.70
CA ARG A 75 4.33 -22.85 20.27
C ARG A 75 5.00 -22.79 18.89
N LEU A 76 4.23 -22.53 17.84
CA LEU A 76 4.77 -22.01 16.59
C LEU A 76 5.21 -20.58 16.85
N ARG A 77 6.50 -20.42 17.21
CA ARG A 77 7.18 -19.12 17.18
C ARG A 77 7.01 -18.54 15.78
N ALA A 78 6.52 -17.31 15.73
CA ALA A 78 6.47 -16.50 14.54
C ALA A 78 7.90 -16.32 14.01
N SER A 79 8.26 -17.11 13.00
CA SER A 79 9.38 -16.85 12.11
C SER A 79 8.96 -15.70 11.18
N LEU A 80 8.82 -14.50 11.75
CA LEU A 80 8.62 -13.27 10.98
C LEU A 80 9.99 -12.86 10.41
N GLY A 81 10.04 -12.59 9.11
CA GLY A 81 11.25 -12.30 8.34
C GLY A 81 12.06 -11.07 8.76
N SER A 82 11.76 -10.44 9.91
CA SER A 82 12.55 -9.32 10.45
C SER A 82 13.87 -9.77 11.09
N THR A 83 13.96 -11.00 11.63
CA THR A 83 15.19 -11.45 12.32
C THR A 83 16.33 -11.87 11.41
N GLN A 84 16.17 -11.79 10.08
CA GLN A 84 17.15 -12.30 9.12
C GLN A 84 18.32 -11.35 8.85
N TYR A 85 18.25 -10.10 9.29
CA TYR A 85 19.27 -9.08 9.05
C TYR A 85 19.81 -8.49 10.36
N LYS A 86 20.28 -9.34 11.29
CA LYS A 86 21.02 -8.83 12.47
C LYS A 86 22.38 -8.26 12.03
N GLY A 87 22.51 -6.95 12.09
CA GLY A 87 23.77 -6.22 11.95
C GLY A 87 23.83 -5.06 12.94
N ALA A 88 25.03 -4.70 13.38
CA ALA A 88 25.35 -3.67 14.38
C ALA A 88 24.96 -2.21 13.99
N GLU A 89 24.03 -2.03 13.06
CA GLU A 89 23.65 -0.74 12.48
C GLU A 89 22.39 -0.12 13.06
N ASP A 90 21.61 -0.83 13.90
CA ASP A 90 20.47 -0.20 14.57
C ASP A 90 20.90 0.95 15.50
N ASP A 91 22.14 0.91 16.01
CA ASP A 91 22.72 2.00 16.79
C ASP A 91 22.90 3.30 15.99
N VAL A 92 23.06 3.19 14.66
CA VAL A 92 23.36 4.33 13.77
C VAL A 92 22.17 5.29 13.67
N TYR A 93 20.95 4.79 13.84
CA TYR A 93 19.74 5.59 13.71
C TYR A 93 19.22 6.17 15.03
N ASN A 94 19.81 5.81 16.18
CA ASN A 94 19.30 6.18 17.50
C ASN A 94 19.22 7.71 17.71
N GLU A 95 20.20 8.47 17.20
CA GLU A 95 20.15 9.93 17.29
C GLU A 95 18.96 10.51 16.50
N GLY A 96 18.77 10.07 15.26
CA GLY A 96 17.64 10.49 14.43
C GLY A 96 16.30 10.09 15.03
N ILE A 97 16.21 8.88 15.60
CA ILE A 97 15.03 8.41 16.33
C ILE A 97 14.70 9.35 17.50
N ALA A 98 15.70 9.74 18.30
CA ALA A 98 15.51 10.65 19.42
C ALA A 98 15.05 12.04 18.96
N LYS A 99 15.64 12.58 17.89
CA LYS A 99 15.25 13.86 17.28
C LYS A 99 13.79 13.83 16.85
N VAL A 100 13.40 12.80 16.09
CA VAL A 100 12.04 12.65 15.58
C VAL A 100 11.03 12.49 16.72
N LYS A 101 11.33 11.69 17.76
CA LYS A 101 10.45 11.58 18.95
C LYS A 101 10.20 12.94 19.60
N SER A 102 11.24 13.77 19.73
CA SER A 102 11.11 15.10 20.35
C SER A 102 10.40 16.13 19.46
N GLY A 103 10.68 16.15 18.15
CA GLY A 103 10.15 17.14 17.21
C GLY A 103 8.76 16.81 16.64
N ASN A 104 8.31 15.54 16.73
CA ASN A 104 7.02 15.11 16.17
C ASN A 104 5.82 15.91 16.70
N SER A 105 5.87 16.37 17.96
CA SER A 105 4.82 17.19 18.58
C SER A 105 4.59 18.54 17.87
N VAL A 106 5.61 19.07 17.20
CA VAL A 106 5.55 20.32 16.41
C VAL A 106 5.02 20.04 15.00
N LEU A 107 5.45 18.95 14.37
CA LEU A 107 5.08 18.61 13.00
C LEU A 107 3.64 18.08 12.88
N LEU A 108 3.20 17.25 13.83
CA LEU A 108 1.92 16.54 13.74
C LEU A 108 0.69 17.46 13.59
N PRO A 109 0.57 18.60 14.30
CA PRO A 109 -0.53 19.54 14.08
C PRO A 109 -0.61 20.07 12.65
N HIS A 110 0.53 20.44 12.04
CA HIS A 110 0.55 20.93 10.67
C HIS A 110 0.24 19.81 9.66
N LEU A 111 0.75 18.58 9.88
CA LEU A 111 0.41 17.41 9.06
C LEU A 111 -1.09 17.12 9.12
N ASN A 112 -1.70 17.21 10.31
CA ASN A 112 -3.13 17.00 10.50
C ASN A 112 -3.97 18.09 9.82
N HIS A 113 -3.54 19.35 9.90
CA HIS A 113 -4.23 20.44 9.20
C HIS A 113 -4.18 20.29 7.69
N VAL A 114 -3.02 19.94 7.12
CA VAL A 114 -2.86 19.80 5.67
C VAL A 114 -3.63 18.59 5.15
N LYS A 115 -3.55 17.42 5.82
CA LYS A 115 -4.21 16.21 5.34
C LYS A 115 -5.74 16.31 5.34
N SER A 116 -6.32 17.14 6.21
CA SER A 116 -7.78 17.30 6.34
C SER A 116 -8.39 18.20 5.26
N GLN A 117 -7.55 18.85 4.44
CA GLN A 117 -8.03 19.68 3.34
C GLN A 117 -8.50 18.80 2.18
N ASP A 118 -9.52 19.24 1.45
CA ASP A 118 -10.12 18.52 0.31
C ASP A 118 -9.09 18.00 -0.70
N PHE A 119 -8.03 18.77 -0.93
CA PHE A 119 -6.95 18.37 -1.84
C PHE A 119 -6.27 17.05 -1.43
N PHE A 120 -6.25 16.72 -0.15
CA PHE A 120 -5.51 15.59 0.42
C PHE A 120 -6.40 14.43 0.87
N ARG A 121 -7.69 14.63 1.14
CA ARG A 121 -8.55 13.59 1.75
C ARG A 121 -9.29 12.67 0.76
N TYR A 122 -9.51 13.10 -0.48
CA TYR A 122 -10.28 12.33 -1.47
C TYR A 122 -9.42 11.40 -2.34
N TYR A 123 -9.84 10.15 -2.47
CA TYR A 123 -9.18 9.13 -3.30
C TYR A 123 -10.18 8.31 -4.10
N ALA A 124 -10.00 8.23 -5.43
CA ALA A 124 -10.71 7.28 -6.28
C ALA A 124 -10.11 5.88 -6.09
N VAL A 125 -10.92 4.91 -5.65
CA VAL A 125 -10.49 3.54 -5.40
C VAL A 125 -11.54 2.56 -5.89
N ASP A 126 -11.10 1.53 -6.61
CA ASP A 126 -11.92 0.34 -6.83
C ASP A 126 -11.73 -0.63 -5.65
N LEU A 127 -12.78 -0.75 -4.82
CA LEU A 127 -12.87 -1.69 -3.71
C LEU A 127 -13.46 -3.05 -4.12
N LEU A 128 -13.99 -3.15 -5.34
CA LEU A 128 -14.54 -4.38 -5.92
C LEU A 128 -13.50 -5.16 -6.74
N SER A 129 -12.32 -4.59 -7.01
CA SER A 129 -11.28 -5.31 -7.77
C SER A 129 -10.98 -6.66 -7.11
N SER A 130 -10.91 -7.69 -7.95
CA SER A 130 -10.62 -9.04 -7.50
C SER A 130 -9.15 -9.20 -7.09
N CYS A 131 -8.92 -10.12 -6.16
CA CYS A 131 -7.59 -10.50 -5.74
C CYS A 131 -6.91 -11.38 -6.81
N THR A 132 -5.70 -11.01 -7.22
CA THR A 132 -4.91 -11.76 -8.21
C THR A 132 -3.86 -12.70 -7.60
N TYR A 133 -3.60 -12.59 -6.29
CA TYR A 133 -2.53 -13.32 -5.60
C TYR A 133 -3.01 -14.54 -4.81
N PHE A 134 -4.25 -14.51 -4.32
CA PHE A 134 -4.86 -15.60 -3.58
C PHE A 134 -6.12 -16.07 -4.29
N PRO A 135 -6.42 -17.39 -4.26
CA PRO A 135 -7.76 -17.86 -4.56
C PRO A 135 -8.69 -17.34 -3.47
N THR A 136 -9.37 -16.23 -3.74
CA THR A 136 -10.38 -15.69 -2.84
C THR A 136 -11.68 -16.41 -3.13
N ILE A 137 -12.26 -17.01 -2.10
CA ILE A 137 -13.68 -17.34 -2.15
C ILE A 137 -14.37 -16.02 -1.86
N GLU A 138 -15.22 -15.56 -2.77
CA GLU A 138 -15.99 -14.30 -2.68
C GLU A 138 -17.03 -14.37 -1.55
N PHE A 139 -16.59 -14.58 -0.31
CA PHE A 139 -17.43 -14.31 0.84
C PHE A 139 -17.36 -12.81 1.09
N PRO A 140 -18.48 -12.08 0.95
CA PRO A 140 -18.51 -10.68 1.33
C PRO A 140 -18.06 -10.55 2.80
N CYS A 141 -17.27 -9.52 3.06
CA CYS A 141 -16.83 -9.21 4.41
C CYS A 141 -18.04 -8.78 5.24
N ASP A 142 -18.61 -9.71 6.01
CA ASP A 142 -19.81 -9.49 6.85
C ASP A 142 -19.49 -8.74 8.16
N MET A 143 -18.37 -8.01 8.20
CA MET A 143 -17.96 -7.21 9.35
C MET A 143 -18.43 -5.77 9.15
N GLU A 144 -19.42 -5.34 9.94
CA GLU A 144 -19.95 -3.97 9.94
C GLU A 144 -18.84 -2.92 10.11
N LYS A 145 -17.81 -3.21 10.93
CA LYS A 145 -16.66 -2.31 11.15
C LYS A 145 -15.76 -2.13 9.91
N CYS A 146 -15.90 -2.99 8.91
CA CYS A 146 -15.16 -2.90 7.65
C CYS A 146 -15.90 -2.13 6.58
N ASP A 147 -17.17 -1.81 6.79
CA ASP A 147 -17.98 -1.11 5.81
C ASP A 147 -17.47 0.32 5.59
N VAL A 148 -17.57 0.77 4.35
CA VAL A 148 -17.12 2.10 3.91
C VAL A 148 -18.07 2.62 2.86
N ASP A 149 -18.62 3.79 3.14
CA ASP A 149 -19.45 4.51 2.19
C ASP A 149 -18.57 5.35 1.26
N SER A 150 -19.01 5.47 0.00
CA SER A 150 -18.40 6.40 -0.93
C SER A 150 -18.77 7.83 -0.54
N ALA A 151 -17.88 8.77 -0.85
CA ALA A 151 -18.08 10.19 -0.58
C ALA A 151 -19.21 10.74 -1.45
N GLU A 152 -20.24 11.30 -0.82
CA GLU A 152 -21.42 11.83 -1.51
C GLU A 152 -21.10 13.09 -2.33
N GLU A 153 -20.28 13.99 -1.78
CA GLU A 153 -19.98 15.30 -2.36
C GLU A 153 -18.48 15.48 -2.62
N VAL A 154 -18.00 14.94 -3.76
CA VAL A 154 -16.64 15.22 -4.24
C VAL A 154 -16.67 16.38 -5.24
N PRO A 155 -15.94 17.49 -4.97
CA PRO A 155 -15.89 18.60 -5.90
C PRO A 155 -15.33 18.19 -7.27
N GLU A 156 -16.04 18.58 -8.34
CA GLU A 156 -15.73 18.19 -9.73
C GLU A 156 -14.29 18.52 -10.15
N LYS A 157 -13.74 19.61 -9.60
CA LYS A 157 -12.36 20.03 -9.86
C LYS A 157 -11.32 18.97 -9.50
N TYR A 158 -11.57 18.15 -8.47
CA TYR A 158 -10.67 17.06 -8.08
C TYR A 158 -10.85 15.84 -9.00
N ARG A 159 -12.11 15.52 -9.36
CA ARG A 159 -12.41 14.45 -10.32
C ARG A 159 -11.76 14.69 -11.68
N GLN A 160 -11.91 15.90 -12.20
CA GLN A 160 -11.32 16.31 -13.47
C GLN A 160 -9.79 16.25 -13.42
N ARG A 161 -9.19 16.77 -12.34
CA ARG A 161 -7.73 16.74 -12.18
C ARG A 161 -7.18 15.32 -12.11
N ASP A 162 -7.80 14.43 -11.35
CA ASP A 162 -7.35 13.03 -11.26
C ASP A 162 -7.56 12.27 -12.58
N HIS A 163 -8.60 12.61 -13.33
CA HIS A 163 -8.81 12.10 -14.66
C HIS A 163 -7.71 12.59 -15.63
N ASP A 164 -7.25 13.84 -15.51
CA ASP A 164 -6.26 14.42 -16.43
C ASP A 164 -4.80 14.10 -16.03
N GLU A 165 -4.53 13.98 -14.74
CA GLU A 165 -3.23 13.62 -14.17
C GLU A 165 -3.09 12.09 -14.05
N HIS A 166 -3.04 11.40 -15.18
CA HIS A 166 -2.76 9.97 -15.25
C HIS A 166 -1.63 9.67 -16.23
N ASP A 167 -0.73 8.78 -15.86
CA ASP A 167 0.36 8.32 -16.71
C ASP A 167 0.38 6.79 -16.75
N PHE A 168 0.42 6.23 -17.96
CA PHE A 168 0.57 4.79 -18.16
C PHE A 168 2.05 4.40 -18.07
N ARG A 169 2.61 4.46 -16.87
CA ARG A 169 3.99 4.00 -16.62
C ARG A 169 4.06 2.55 -16.18
N LEU A 170 4.54 1.71 -17.08
CA LEU A 170 4.70 0.27 -16.82
C LEU A 170 5.74 -0.05 -15.75
N ASP A 171 6.76 0.79 -15.57
CA ASP A 171 7.89 0.54 -14.66
C ASP A 171 7.96 1.50 -13.46
N GLY A 172 6.90 2.23 -13.13
CA GLY A 172 6.88 3.14 -11.96
C GLY A 172 6.98 2.39 -10.62
N TRP A 173 7.35 3.11 -9.54
CA TRP A 173 7.36 2.57 -8.17
C TRP A 173 5.97 2.09 -7.73
N VAL A 174 4.94 2.83 -8.10
CA VAL A 174 3.54 2.50 -7.86
C VAL A 174 2.75 2.86 -9.11
N ARG A 175 1.59 2.24 -9.28
CA ARG A 175 0.61 2.61 -10.30
C ARG A 175 -0.73 2.81 -9.61
N TRP A 176 -1.14 4.06 -9.45
CA TRP A 176 -2.50 4.37 -9.08
C TRP A 176 -3.39 4.27 -10.31
N ASP A 177 -4.51 3.57 -10.22
CA ASP A 177 -5.41 3.39 -11.35
C ASP A 177 -6.18 4.70 -11.60
N MET A 178 -6.41 4.99 -12.89
CA MET A 178 -7.22 6.12 -13.32
C MET A 178 -8.65 5.95 -12.77
N PRO A 179 -9.31 7.04 -12.34
CA PRO A 179 -10.74 7.00 -12.06
C PRO A 179 -11.54 6.49 -13.27
N GLY A 180 -12.44 5.54 -13.06
CA GLY A 180 -13.28 4.96 -14.11
C GLY A 180 -14.63 4.49 -13.57
N ASP A 181 -15.38 3.75 -14.40
CA ASP A 181 -16.77 3.35 -14.09
C ASP A 181 -16.92 2.45 -12.85
N PHE A 182 -15.82 1.84 -12.39
CA PHE A 182 -15.79 0.94 -11.22
C PHE A 182 -15.05 1.53 -10.02
N THR A 183 -14.64 2.81 -10.09
CA THR A 183 -13.99 3.50 -8.97
C THR A 183 -14.96 4.46 -8.33
N ASP A 184 -15.10 4.37 -7.02
CA ASP A 184 -15.77 5.39 -6.23
C ASP A 184 -14.74 6.24 -5.50
N TYR A 185 -15.10 7.48 -5.20
CA TYR A 185 -14.28 8.31 -4.34
C TYR A 185 -14.61 8.04 -2.88
N TYR A 186 -13.56 7.98 -2.08
CA TYR A 186 -13.66 7.84 -0.63
C TYR A 186 -12.97 9.01 0.05
N ASP A 187 -13.54 9.41 1.17
CA ASP A 187 -13.04 10.47 2.02
C ASP A 187 -12.33 9.86 3.24
N LEU A 188 -11.03 10.10 3.37
CA LEU A 188 -10.24 9.53 4.47
C LEU A 188 -10.59 10.11 5.86
N ASP A 189 -11.17 11.30 5.93
CA ASP A 189 -11.58 11.90 7.20
C ASP A 189 -12.93 11.35 7.69
N GLU A 190 -13.84 11.02 6.76
CA GLU A 190 -15.09 10.31 7.08
C GLU A 190 -14.85 8.82 7.35
N VAL A 191 -13.84 8.26 6.66
CA VAL A 191 -13.44 6.87 6.78
C VAL A 191 -12.05 6.75 7.45
N PRO A 192 -11.85 7.19 8.71
CA PRO A 192 -10.53 7.14 9.35
C PRO A 192 -10.09 5.70 9.67
N GLU A 193 -8.80 5.42 9.67
CA GLU A 193 -8.26 4.10 10.04
C GLU A 193 -8.60 3.76 11.51
N LYS A 194 -9.21 2.59 11.72
CA LYS A 194 -9.71 2.13 13.02
C LYS A 194 -9.57 0.61 13.15
N TYR A 195 -9.75 0.09 14.35
CA TYR A 195 -9.86 -1.35 14.60
C TYR A 195 -11.14 -1.91 13.96
N THR A 196 -10.95 -2.87 13.05
CA THR A 196 -12.04 -3.46 12.26
C THR A 196 -12.25 -4.95 12.52
N GLU A 197 -11.56 -5.53 13.51
CA GLU A 197 -11.50 -6.99 13.78
C GLU A 197 -10.87 -7.85 12.67
N TYR A 198 -10.58 -7.26 11.50
CA TYR A 198 -9.85 -7.92 10.44
C TYR A 198 -8.43 -8.30 10.90
N GLN A 199 -8.12 -9.59 10.81
CA GLN A 199 -6.83 -10.11 11.28
C GLN A 199 -5.68 -9.86 10.29
N GLY A 200 -5.96 -9.89 8.98
CA GLY A 200 -4.97 -9.64 7.93
C GLY A 200 -3.76 -10.58 7.88
N GLN A 201 -3.70 -11.64 8.70
CA GLN A 201 -2.50 -12.47 8.87
C GLN A 201 -2.05 -13.14 7.56
N ALA A 202 -2.99 -13.63 6.74
CA ALA A 202 -2.67 -14.25 5.46
C ALA A 202 -2.02 -13.26 4.48
N VAL A 203 -2.54 -12.03 4.42
CA VAL A 203 -2.02 -10.97 3.56
C VAL A 203 -0.64 -10.54 4.03
N TRP A 204 -0.45 -10.26 5.32
CA TRP A 204 0.86 -9.91 5.86
C TRP A 204 1.88 -11.02 5.73
N LYS A 205 1.47 -12.28 5.93
CA LYS A 205 2.33 -13.43 5.67
C LYS A 205 2.82 -13.45 4.23
N PHE A 206 1.93 -13.22 3.26
CA PHE A 206 2.32 -13.13 1.85
C PHE A 206 3.24 -11.94 1.57
N ILE A 207 2.94 -10.76 2.13
CA ILE A 207 3.79 -9.58 1.99
C ILE A 207 5.21 -9.91 2.50
N HIS A 208 5.33 -10.40 3.73
CA HIS A 208 6.62 -10.69 4.35
C HIS A 208 7.36 -11.89 3.75
N GLU A 209 6.67 -12.88 3.15
CA GLU A 209 7.30 -14.08 2.57
C GLU A 209 7.52 -14.02 1.05
N LYS A 210 6.74 -13.20 0.32
CA LYS A 210 6.71 -13.18 -1.16
C LYS A 210 7.02 -11.82 -1.76
N ILE A 211 6.67 -10.73 -1.09
CA ILE A 211 6.94 -9.36 -1.57
C ILE A 211 8.27 -8.86 -1.02
N CYS A 212 8.49 -9.01 0.29
CA CYS A 212 9.78 -8.76 0.93
C CYS A 212 10.85 -9.73 0.42
N PHE A 213 12.08 -9.23 0.36
CA PHE A 213 13.23 -10.03 -0.05
C PHE A 213 13.59 -11.06 1.02
N GLN A 214 13.83 -12.31 0.60
CA GLN A 214 14.17 -13.43 1.49
C GLN A 214 15.66 -13.75 1.43
N VAL A 215 16.27 -13.92 2.60
CA VAL A 215 17.63 -14.46 2.72
C VAL A 215 17.64 -15.90 2.18
N GLY A 216 18.53 -16.21 1.24
CA GLY A 216 18.68 -17.53 0.60
C GLY A 216 18.03 -17.66 -0.78
N VAL A 217 16.84 -17.10 -1.01
CA VAL A 217 16.19 -17.09 -2.34
C VAL A 217 16.66 -15.89 -3.16
N ASP A 218 16.70 -14.72 -2.53
CA ASP A 218 17.21 -13.49 -3.16
C ASP A 218 18.73 -13.33 -3.02
N GLN A 219 19.39 -14.28 -2.33
CA GLN A 219 20.85 -14.40 -2.24
C GLN A 219 21.49 -15.09 -3.46
N ALA A 220 20.72 -15.53 -4.45
CA ALA A 220 21.19 -16.40 -5.52
C ALA A 220 22.09 -15.74 -6.59
N SER A 221 22.72 -14.59 -6.32
CA SER A 221 23.85 -14.12 -7.13
C SER A 221 25.04 -13.79 -6.24
N GLN A 222 26.20 -14.35 -6.58
CA GLN A 222 27.53 -13.98 -6.04
C GLN A 222 27.79 -12.46 -6.11
N ASP A 223 26.99 -11.74 -6.90
CA ASP A 223 27.11 -10.32 -7.18
C ASP A 223 26.50 -9.40 -6.11
N ASP A 224 25.74 -9.87 -5.10
CA ASP A 224 25.06 -8.98 -4.11
C ASP A 224 25.25 -9.44 -2.64
N PRO A 225 26.49 -9.35 -2.11
CA PRO A 225 26.85 -9.87 -0.79
C PRO A 225 26.23 -9.08 0.37
N GLU A 226 25.97 -7.79 0.18
CA GLU A 226 25.58 -6.87 1.25
C GLU A 226 24.09 -6.94 1.59
N ASN A 227 23.23 -7.23 0.60
CA ASN A 227 21.76 -7.20 0.74
C ASN A 227 21.21 -5.90 1.38
N SER A 228 21.97 -4.81 1.42
CA SER A 228 21.65 -3.61 2.19
C SER A 228 20.38 -2.91 1.67
N TRP A 229 20.27 -2.72 0.35
CA TRP A 229 19.08 -2.10 -0.26
C TRP A 229 17.82 -2.98 -0.11
N LYS A 230 17.99 -4.32 -0.09
CA LYS A 230 16.89 -5.27 0.17
C LYS A 230 16.42 -5.17 1.61
N ARG A 231 17.37 -5.03 2.54
CA ARG A 231 17.09 -4.82 3.96
C ARG A 231 16.35 -3.50 4.15
N ASP A 232 16.77 -2.40 3.53
CA ASP A 232 16.06 -1.12 3.66
C ASP A 232 14.62 -1.22 3.16
N PHE A 233 14.40 -1.89 2.03
CA PHE A 233 13.05 -2.17 1.55
C PHE A 233 12.23 -2.99 2.56
N ASN A 234 12.79 -4.06 3.11
CA ASN A 234 12.10 -4.88 4.12
C ASN A 234 11.82 -4.13 5.42
N ARG A 235 12.77 -3.31 5.89
CA ARG A 235 12.59 -2.39 7.03
C ARG A 235 11.44 -1.43 6.75
N ALA A 236 11.33 -0.94 5.51
CA ALA A 236 10.24 -0.05 5.13
C ALA A 236 8.86 -0.70 5.20
N ILE A 237 8.73 -1.94 4.70
CA ILE A 237 7.49 -2.71 4.80
C ILE A 237 7.16 -3.06 6.26
N SER A 238 8.16 -3.43 7.05
CA SER A 238 8.02 -3.71 8.48
C SER A 238 7.55 -2.47 9.27
N GLY A 239 8.11 -1.29 8.98
CA GLY A 239 7.68 -0.03 9.56
C GLY A 239 6.24 0.32 9.20
N LEU A 240 5.83 0.10 7.95
CA LEU A 240 4.43 0.26 7.52
C LEU A 240 3.48 -0.70 8.27
N HIS A 241 3.86 -1.95 8.46
CA HIS A 241 3.07 -2.89 9.26
C HIS A 241 2.94 -2.44 10.73
N SER A 242 4.02 -1.90 11.29
CA SER A 242 4.06 -1.38 12.66
C SER A 242 3.17 -0.13 12.81
N SER A 243 3.14 0.76 11.80
CA SER A 243 2.29 1.96 11.84
C SER A 243 0.80 1.61 11.83
N ILE A 244 0.38 0.63 11.01
CA ILE A 244 -0.99 0.12 10.99
C ILE A 244 -1.35 -0.52 12.34
N SER A 245 -0.45 -1.32 12.90
CA SER A 245 -0.66 -1.96 14.20
C SER A 245 -0.86 -0.93 15.32
N ALA A 246 -0.13 0.20 15.28
CA ALA A 246 -0.30 1.29 16.25
C ALA A 246 -1.68 1.97 16.12
N HIS A 247 -2.17 2.23 14.91
CA HIS A 247 -3.49 2.84 14.68
C HIS A 247 -4.63 1.93 15.11
N VAL A 248 -4.52 0.64 14.80
CA VAL A 248 -5.46 -0.38 15.27
C VAL A 248 -5.51 -0.36 16.80
N LEU A 249 -4.35 -0.51 17.46
CA LEU A 249 -4.26 -0.51 18.92
C LEU A 249 -4.90 0.73 19.55
N ASN A 250 -4.65 1.93 19.00
CA ASN A 250 -5.20 3.18 19.51
C ASN A 250 -6.74 3.27 19.44
N THR A 251 -7.40 2.41 18.66
CA THR A 251 -8.85 2.47 18.42
C THR A 251 -9.58 1.20 18.85
N MET A 252 -8.90 0.26 19.53
CA MET A 252 -9.52 -0.98 20.03
C MET A 252 -10.45 -0.75 21.22
N GLY A 253 -10.35 0.38 21.93
CA GLY A 253 -11.20 0.68 23.09
C GLY A 253 -10.93 -0.22 24.29
N LEU A 254 -9.69 -0.69 24.45
CA LEU A 254 -9.25 -1.52 25.57
C LEU A 254 -8.98 -0.67 26.82
N ASP A 255 -9.09 -1.29 27.99
CA ASP A 255 -8.48 -0.75 29.21
C ASP A 255 -6.94 -0.72 29.10
N GLU A 256 -6.29 -0.04 30.04
CA GLU A 256 -4.85 0.23 29.96
C GLU A 256 -4.00 -1.05 29.97
N ASP A 257 -4.33 -2.01 30.84
CA ASP A 257 -3.58 -3.27 30.97
C ASP A 257 -3.72 -4.12 29.70
N ALA A 258 -4.95 -4.28 29.20
CA ALA A 258 -5.19 -5.02 27.97
C ALA A 258 -4.58 -4.33 26.74
N ALA A 259 -4.56 -3.00 26.71
CA ALA A 259 -3.90 -2.23 25.67
C ALA A 259 -2.37 -2.42 25.69
N LEU A 260 -1.76 -2.48 26.88
CA LEU A 260 -0.33 -2.74 27.03
C LEU A 260 0.05 -4.15 26.62
N ASP A 261 -0.76 -5.16 26.96
CA ASP A 261 -0.55 -6.53 26.48
C ASP A 261 -0.63 -6.61 24.95
N GLU A 262 -1.58 -5.90 24.35
CA GLU A 262 -1.71 -5.86 22.91
C GLU A 262 -0.59 -5.05 22.24
N TYR A 263 -0.09 -3.99 22.88
CA TYR A 263 1.11 -3.26 22.46
C TYR A 263 2.34 -4.18 22.44
N LYS A 264 2.61 -4.90 23.54
CA LYS A 264 3.70 -5.87 23.63
C LYS A 264 3.59 -6.91 22.52
N ARG A 265 2.41 -7.52 22.37
CA ARG A 265 2.18 -8.58 21.37
C ARG A 265 2.35 -8.12 19.92
N ARG A 266 1.90 -6.91 19.57
CA ARG A 266 1.89 -6.40 18.19
C ARG A 266 3.14 -5.63 17.79
N ILE A 267 3.78 -4.96 18.74
CA ILE A 267 4.86 -3.99 18.47
C ILE A 267 6.02 -4.22 19.44
N GLY A 268 5.81 -4.12 20.75
CA GLY A 268 6.90 -4.08 21.74
C GLY A 268 7.81 -5.30 21.74
N ASP A 269 7.24 -6.51 21.69
CA ASP A 269 7.98 -7.77 21.66
C ASP A 269 8.33 -8.22 20.23
N VAL A 270 7.90 -7.47 19.21
CA VAL A 270 8.22 -7.77 17.81
C VAL A 270 9.60 -7.18 17.50
N PRO A 271 10.60 -8.01 17.14
CA PRO A 271 11.96 -7.54 16.91
C PRO A 271 12.01 -6.43 15.87
N GLU A 272 12.68 -5.33 16.22
CA GLU A 272 12.91 -4.16 15.36
C GLU A 272 11.63 -3.43 14.89
N ALA A 273 10.44 -3.75 15.40
CA ALA A 273 9.21 -3.10 14.95
C ALA A 273 9.22 -1.58 15.21
N VAL A 274 9.63 -1.18 16.42
CA VAL A 274 9.73 0.23 16.82
C VAL A 274 10.83 0.96 16.04
N THR A 275 12.01 0.35 15.87
CA THR A 275 13.12 0.97 15.12
C THR A 275 12.76 1.12 13.64
N ASN A 276 12.13 0.11 13.04
CA ASN A 276 11.63 0.16 11.66
C ASN A 276 10.54 1.22 11.47
N LEU A 277 9.63 1.38 12.44
CA LEU A 277 8.62 2.45 12.41
C LEU A 277 9.28 3.84 12.29
N HIS A 278 10.26 4.12 13.14
CA HIS A 278 10.95 5.41 13.14
C HIS A 278 11.85 5.59 11.90
N PHE A 279 12.51 4.52 11.44
CA PHE A 279 13.29 4.53 10.20
C PHE A 279 12.44 5.00 9.02
N VAL A 280 11.23 4.44 8.86
CA VAL A 280 10.33 4.86 7.78
C VAL A 280 9.82 6.27 7.99
N TYR A 281 9.50 6.65 9.23
CA TYR A 281 9.06 8.02 9.48
C TYR A 281 10.15 9.04 9.09
N MET A 282 11.42 8.78 9.42
CA MET A 282 12.55 9.59 8.96
C MET A 282 12.61 9.64 7.43
N LEU A 283 12.49 8.51 6.73
CA LEU A 283 12.46 8.48 5.26
C LEU A 283 11.33 9.35 4.69
N MET A 284 10.12 9.27 5.27
CA MET A 284 8.98 10.07 4.84
C MET A 284 9.23 11.58 5.04
N LEU A 285 9.83 11.98 6.17
CA LEU A 285 10.20 13.39 6.43
C LEU A 285 11.20 13.91 5.40
N VAL A 286 12.23 13.11 5.07
CA VAL A 286 13.21 13.50 4.03
C VAL A 286 12.53 13.59 2.66
N ALA A 287 11.63 12.66 2.33
CA ALA A 287 10.89 12.70 1.06
C ALA A 287 10.00 13.95 0.96
N VAL A 288 9.35 14.37 2.05
CA VAL A 288 8.59 15.63 2.11
C VAL A 288 9.50 16.83 1.89
N HIS A 289 10.67 16.88 2.52
CA HIS A 289 11.64 17.97 2.34
C HIS A 289 12.15 18.07 0.89
N GLU A 290 12.38 16.94 0.25
CA GLU A 290 12.84 16.90 -1.14
C GLU A 290 11.72 17.22 -2.13
N ALA A 291 10.47 16.94 -1.77
CA ALA A 291 9.28 17.34 -2.51
C ALA A 291 8.92 18.83 -2.37
N ARG A 292 9.69 19.62 -1.61
CA ARG A 292 9.33 21.00 -1.21
C ARG A 292 8.94 21.93 -2.36
N PHE A 293 9.63 21.87 -3.51
CA PHE A 293 9.31 22.75 -4.64
C PHE A 293 7.90 22.45 -5.16
N ARG A 294 7.60 21.16 -5.38
CA ARG A 294 6.26 20.72 -5.81
C ARG A 294 5.17 21.00 -4.78
N LEU A 295 5.49 20.92 -3.49
CA LEU A 295 4.56 21.22 -2.41
C LEU A 295 4.28 22.73 -2.32
N LEU A 296 5.31 23.58 -2.35
CA LEU A 296 5.15 25.03 -2.21
C LEU A 296 4.56 25.70 -3.46
N GLU A 297 4.82 25.16 -4.65
CA GLU A 297 4.33 25.72 -5.93
C GLU A 297 3.02 25.07 -6.42
N CYS A 298 2.43 24.15 -5.63
CA CYS A 298 1.18 23.53 -6.02
C CYS A 298 0.04 24.55 -6.06
N GLY A 299 -0.74 24.56 -7.15
CA GLY A 299 -1.92 25.44 -7.25
C GLY A 299 -3.06 25.12 -6.28
N TYR A 300 -3.03 23.97 -5.57
CA TYR A 300 -4.00 23.50 -4.57
C TYR A 300 -5.49 23.72 -4.90
N MET A 301 -5.84 23.87 -6.18
CA MET A 301 -7.20 24.12 -6.67
C MET A 301 -7.91 25.27 -5.94
N GLY A 302 -7.17 26.33 -5.61
CA GLY A 302 -7.68 27.53 -4.93
C GLY A 302 -7.65 27.49 -3.40
N ALA A 303 -7.21 26.40 -2.78
CA ALA A 303 -7.08 26.28 -1.31
C ALA A 303 -5.67 26.63 -0.78
N GLY A 304 -4.87 27.33 -1.59
CA GLY A 304 -3.47 27.63 -1.27
C GLY A 304 -3.31 28.47 0.00
N ASP A 305 -4.18 29.45 0.22
CA ASP A 305 -4.08 30.36 1.38
C ASP A 305 -4.24 29.62 2.73
N ASP A 306 -5.03 28.55 2.77
CA ASP A 306 -5.24 27.73 3.97
C ASP A 306 -4.19 26.62 4.13
N ILE A 307 -3.67 26.08 3.02
CA ILE A 307 -2.71 24.96 3.01
C ILE A 307 -1.27 25.45 3.22
N LEU A 308 -0.86 26.49 2.48
CA LEU A 308 0.53 26.92 2.38
C LEU A 308 1.15 27.35 3.71
N PRO A 309 0.45 28.01 4.67
CA PRO A 309 1.05 28.35 5.96
C PRO A 309 1.52 27.10 6.73
N SER A 310 0.67 26.08 6.85
CA SER A 310 1.02 24.83 7.51
C SER A 310 2.03 24.01 6.71
N MET A 311 1.92 24.00 5.38
CA MET A 311 2.89 23.33 4.51
C MET A 311 4.29 23.94 4.61
N ARG A 312 4.38 25.27 4.65
CA ARG A 312 5.65 26.00 4.82
C ARG A 312 6.25 25.72 6.19
N ALA A 313 5.45 25.76 7.25
CA ALA A 313 5.89 25.40 8.60
C ALA A 313 6.47 23.97 8.67
N LEU A 314 5.86 23.01 7.97
CA LEU A 314 6.40 21.64 7.86
C LEU A 314 7.73 21.58 7.14
N ILE A 315 7.83 22.20 5.97
CA ILE A 315 8.99 22.11 5.08
C ILE A 315 10.21 22.84 5.67
N GLU A 316 9.98 23.97 6.33
CA GLU A 316 11.01 24.82 6.91
C GLU A 316 11.47 24.34 8.30
N ASP A 317 10.78 23.37 8.90
CA ASP A 317 11.16 22.83 10.20
C ASP A 317 12.58 22.20 10.14
N PRO A 318 13.49 22.57 11.06
CA PRO A 318 14.86 22.05 11.07
C PRO A 318 14.96 20.53 11.18
N LEU A 319 13.96 19.85 11.76
CA LEU A 319 13.96 18.39 11.91
C LEU A 319 14.04 17.68 10.56
N LEU A 320 13.41 18.23 9.52
CA LEU A 320 13.43 17.66 8.17
C LEU A 320 14.82 17.76 7.54
N GLN A 321 15.70 18.63 8.02
CA GLN A 321 17.07 18.84 7.50
C GLN A 321 18.16 18.34 8.46
N ASP A 322 17.77 17.83 9.64
CA ASP A 322 18.73 17.35 10.64
C ASP A 322 19.58 16.21 10.05
N PRO A 323 20.92 16.27 10.13
CA PRO A 323 21.80 15.26 9.54
C PRO A 323 21.51 13.83 10.00
N SER A 324 21.08 13.65 11.25
CA SER A 324 20.77 12.33 11.80
C SER A 324 19.47 11.75 11.23
N VAL A 325 18.50 12.61 10.85
CA VAL A 325 17.28 12.22 10.15
C VAL A 325 17.56 11.95 8.67
N GLN A 326 18.39 12.79 8.05
CA GLN A 326 18.83 12.67 6.66
C GLN A 326 19.64 11.39 6.40
N LEU A 327 20.25 10.82 7.45
CA LEU A 327 21.06 9.62 7.36
C LEU A 327 20.28 8.41 6.81
N SER A 328 18.98 8.28 7.12
CA SER A 328 18.17 7.15 6.60
C SER A 328 18.07 7.19 5.07
N ALA A 329 17.82 8.37 4.50
CA ALA A 329 17.75 8.56 3.05
C ALA A 329 19.14 8.50 2.38
N ALA A 330 20.18 8.99 3.07
CA ALA A 330 21.56 8.88 2.57
C ALA A 330 22.01 7.42 2.45
N ALA A 331 21.79 6.61 3.49
CA ALA A 331 22.09 5.18 3.48
C ALA A 331 21.28 4.44 2.41
N LEU A 332 19.97 4.72 2.30
CA LEU A 332 19.11 4.14 1.27
C LEU A 332 19.65 4.40 -0.15
N ARG A 333 20.17 5.61 -0.42
CA ARG A 333 20.77 5.98 -1.71
C ARG A 333 22.08 5.28 -1.96
N GLU A 334 22.96 5.27 -0.96
CA GLU A 334 24.25 4.60 -1.05
C GLU A 334 24.06 3.11 -1.40
N HIS A 335 23.16 2.44 -0.68
CA HIS A 335 22.83 1.05 -0.95
C HIS A 335 22.18 0.85 -2.33
N ALA A 336 21.34 1.79 -2.79
CA ALA A 336 20.72 1.75 -4.11
C ALA A 336 21.69 2.01 -5.27
N GLN A 337 22.78 2.75 -5.03
CA GLN A 337 23.83 3.04 -6.02
C GLN A 337 24.93 1.96 -6.06
N SER A 338 24.90 0.99 -5.15
CA SER A 338 25.84 -0.14 -5.16
C SER A 338 25.81 -0.85 -6.52
N PRO A 339 26.95 -1.28 -7.10
CA PRO A 339 27.00 -1.97 -8.39
C PRO A 339 26.14 -3.25 -8.44
N SER A 340 25.86 -3.86 -7.29
CA SER A 340 25.01 -5.04 -7.15
C SER A 340 23.52 -4.74 -7.11
N ALA A 341 23.15 -3.47 -6.89
CA ALA A 341 21.79 -3.08 -6.57
C ALA A 341 20.88 -3.25 -7.79
N LYS A 342 19.83 -4.04 -7.61
CA LYS A 342 18.80 -4.30 -8.63
C LYS A 342 17.51 -3.62 -8.19
N VAL A 343 17.54 -2.30 -8.00
CA VAL A 343 16.45 -1.48 -7.42
C VAL A 343 15.14 -1.57 -8.21
N TRP A 344 15.20 -1.90 -9.51
CA TRP A 344 14.00 -2.23 -10.29
C TRP A 344 13.18 -3.37 -9.68
N LYS A 345 13.80 -4.30 -8.94
CA LYS A 345 13.09 -5.34 -8.18
C LYS A 345 12.30 -4.71 -7.04
N ALA A 346 12.85 -3.75 -6.31
CA ALA A 346 12.11 -3.02 -5.28
C ALA A 346 10.92 -2.25 -5.88
N ARG A 347 11.08 -1.63 -7.06
CA ARG A 347 9.97 -1.03 -7.82
C ARG A 347 8.87 -2.06 -8.11
N LEU A 348 9.24 -3.22 -8.66
CA LEU A 348 8.28 -4.30 -8.93
C LEU A 348 7.55 -4.76 -7.65
N ARG A 349 8.29 -4.96 -6.54
CA ARG A 349 7.72 -5.36 -5.25
C ARG A 349 6.82 -4.29 -4.64
N THR A 350 7.11 -3.01 -4.86
CA THR A 350 6.25 -1.90 -4.41
C THR A 350 4.92 -1.89 -5.18
N ARG A 351 4.93 -2.23 -6.48
CA ARG A 351 3.71 -2.44 -7.27
C ARG A 351 2.94 -3.67 -6.78
N ASP A 352 3.64 -4.77 -6.48
CA ASP A 352 3.03 -5.96 -5.89
C ASP A 352 2.39 -5.65 -4.52
N LEU A 353 3.02 -4.76 -3.73
CA LEU A 353 2.47 -4.30 -2.45
C LEU A 353 1.15 -3.56 -2.63
N LEU A 354 1.04 -2.66 -3.62
CA LEU A 354 -0.25 -2.02 -3.92
C LEU A 354 -1.27 -3.05 -4.44
N GLY A 355 -0.85 -3.96 -5.34
CA GLY A 355 -1.70 -4.97 -5.95
C GLY A 355 -2.28 -5.96 -4.94
N VAL A 356 -1.49 -6.41 -3.96
CA VAL A 356 -1.96 -7.34 -2.92
C VAL A 356 -3.00 -6.71 -1.99
N MET A 357 -3.14 -5.37 -1.96
CA MET A 357 -4.22 -4.72 -1.22
C MET A 357 -5.60 -5.10 -1.78
N ASN A 358 -5.72 -5.52 -3.03
CA ASN A 358 -6.97 -6.07 -3.58
C ASN A 358 -7.37 -7.43 -2.96
N CYS A 359 -6.46 -8.04 -2.19
CA CYS A 359 -6.71 -9.28 -1.46
C CYS A 359 -7.11 -9.05 0.00
N VAL A 360 -7.15 -7.79 0.45
CA VAL A 360 -7.65 -7.41 1.76
C VAL A 360 -9.18 -7.40 1.70
N GLN A 361 -9.81 -8.26 2.50
CA GLN A 361 -11.27 -8.42 2.55
C GLN A 361 -11.97 -7.25 3.22
N CYS A 362 -11.31 -6.60 4.17
CA CYS A 362 -11.87 -5.44 4.87
C CYS A 362 -11.71 -4.18 4.01
N ASN A 363 -12.82 -3.62 3.53
CA ASN A 363 -12.81 -2.45 2.64
C ASN A 363 -12.08 -1.24 3.24
N ARG A 364 -12.29 -0.97 4.54
CA ARG A 364 -11.55 0.06 5.27
C ARG A 364 -10.04 -0.17 5.28
N CYS A 365 -9.58 -1.40 5.59
CA CYS A 365 -8.15 -1.73 5.58
C CYS A 365 -7.57 -1.68 4.16
N ARG A 366 -8.35 -2.08 3.15
CA ARG A 366 -7.97 -2.01 1.74
C ARG A 366 -7.75 -0.58 1.28
N LEU A 367 -8.67 0.34 1.62
CA LEU A 367 -8.55 1.77 1.32
C LEU A 367 -7.27 2.37 1.91
N HIS A 368 -7.10 2.27 3.23
CA HIS A 368 -5.92 2.81 3.92
C HIS A 368 -4.62 2.11 3.50
N GLY A 369 -4.67 0.80 3.26
CA GLY A 369 -3.54 0.02 2.76
C GLY A 369 -3.09 0.48 1.38
N LYS A 370 -4.03 0.78 0.47
CA LYS A 370 -3.72 1.34 -0.86
C LYS A 370 -3.07 2.72 -0.76
N VAL A 371 -3.66 3.63 0.01
CA VAL A 371 -3.11 4.99 0.19
C VAL A 371 -1.72 4.96 0.81
N ALA A 372 -1.51 4.14 1.85
CA ALA A 372 -0.21 4.04 2.51
C ALA A 372 0.86 3.37 1.62
N SER A 373 0.47 2.38 0.82
CA SER A 373 1.37 1.75 -0.16
C SER A 373 1.76 2.74 -1.26
N LEU A 374 0.82 3.56 -1.73
CA LEU A 374 1.09 4.64 -2.67
C LEU A 374 2.06 5.66 -2.05
N GLY A 375 1.78 6.16 -0.84
CA GLY A 375 2.63 7.16 -0.19
C GLY A 375 4.06 6.67 0.07
N LEU A 376 4.22 5.40 0.47
CA LEU A 376 5.54 4.79 0.64
C LEU A 376 6.29 4.69 -0.70
N GLY A 377 5.60 4.27 -1.76
CA GLY A 377 6.22 4.19 -3.08
C GLY A 377 6.55 5.55 -3.70
N VAL A 378 5.73 6.58 -3.45
CA VAL A 378 6.05 7.96 -3.81
C VAL A 378 7.27 8.45 -3.03
N ALA A 379 7.42 8.10 -1.76
CA ALA A 379 8.63 8.43 -1.01
C ALA A 379 9.87 7.80 -1.64
N PHE A 380 9.81 6.52 -2.05
CA PHE A 380 10.91 5.90 -2.80
C PHE A 380 11.16 6.61 -4.14
N GLN A 381 10.11 6.97 -4.88
CA GLN A 381 10.23 7.70 -6.13
C GLN A 381 10.95 9.05 -5.96
N VAL A 382 10.63 9.79 -4.90
CA VAL A 382 11.29 11.06 -4.58
C VAL A 382 12.75 10.84 -4.19
N LEU A 383 13.00 9.88 -3.29
CA LEU A 383 14.35 9.68 -2.71
C LEU A 383 15.34 9.02 -3.67
N LEU A 384 14.87 8.06 -4.48
CA LEU A 384 15.69 7.21 -5.35
C LEU A 384 15.51 7.52 -6.85
N GLY A 385 14.61 8.43 -7.19
CA GLY A 385 14.27 8.75 -8.55
C GLY A 385 13.37 7.71 -9.22
N ASN A 386 12.83 8.07 -10.37
CA ASN A 386 11.87 7.29 -11.15
C ASN A 386 12.38 5.91 -11.59
N ASP A 387 13.67 5.80 -11.92
CA ASP A 387 14.32 4.56 -12.35
C ASP A 387 14.94 3.78 -11.19
N GLY A 388 15.01 4.39 -10.00
CA GLY A 388 15.66 3.86 -8.82
C GLY A 388 17.19 3.95 -8.87
N SER A 389 17.76 4.79 -9.74
CA SER A 389 19.20 5.00 -9.86
C SER A 389 19.84 5.61 -8.63
N GLY A 390 19.05 6.20 -7.73
CA GLY A 390 19.54 6.93 -6.56
C GLY A 390 20.28 8.21 -6.92
N GLN A 391 20.44 8.53 -8.20
CA GLN A 391 21.10 9.75 -8.65
C GLN A 391 20.15 10.92 -8.45
N LYS A 392 20.65 12.00 -7.82
CA LYS A 392 19.96 13.29 -7.70
C LYS A 392 19.82 14.02 -9.04
N GLU A 393 19.82 13.31 -10.18
CA GLU A 393 19.74 13.93 -11.51
C GLU A 393 18.46 14.78 -11.63
N GLU A 394 18.66 16.08 -11.84
CA GLU A 394 17.65 17.10 -12.15
C GLU A 394 16.31 16.91 -11.41
N VAL A 395 16.40 16.84 -10.08
CA VAL A 395 15.27 16.75 -9.12
C VAL A 395 14.19 17.80 -9.40
N VAL A 396 14.55 18.96 -9.95
CA VAL A 396 13.65 20.09 -10.20
C VAL A 396 12.54 19.70 -11.19
N GLY A 397 12.86 19.23 -12.40
CA GLY A 397 11.82 18.96 -13.42
C GLY A 397 11.00 17.67 -13.25
N ARG A 398 11.35 16.80 -12.29
CA ARG A 398 10.69 15.48 -12.08
C ARG A 398 9.84 15.45 -10.81
N VAL A 399 10.29 16.06 -9.72
CA VAL A 399 9.46 16.25 -8.51
C VAL A 399 8.28 17.18 -8.81
N GLU A 400 8.46 18.14 -9.72
CA GLU A 400 7.40 18.99 -10.27
C GLU A 400 6.25 18.20 -10.94
N LYS A 401 6.45 16.93 -11.29
CA LYS A 401 5.45 16.10 -11.98
C LYS A 401 4.61 15.20 -11.08
N LEU A 402 4.78 15.23 -9.75
CA LEU A 402 3.91 14.42 -8.88
C LEU A 402 2.44 14.82 -9.08
N HIS A 403 1.60 13.84 -9.38
CA HIS A 403 0.16 14.00 -9.53
C HIS A 403 -0.48 14.33 -8.18
N ARG A 404 -1.71 14.85 -8.20
CA ARG A 404 -2.47 15.18 -6.99
C ARG A 404 -2.49 14.02 -6.00
N VAL A 405 -2.87 12.83 -6.46
CA VAL A 405 -2.99 11.62 -5.63
C VAL A 405 -1.65 11.20 -5.00
N GLU A 406 -0.53 11.40 -5.71
CA GLU A 406 0.81 11.11 -5.19
C GLU A 406 1.22 12.10 -4.11
N VAL A 407 1.00 13.41 -4.35
CA VAL A 407 1.23 14.47 -3.36
C VAL A 407 0.36 14.25 -2.12
N ALA A 408 -0.91 13.91 -2.33
CA ALA A 408 -1.85 13.64 -1.26
C ALA A 408 -1.39 12.43 -0.43
N ALA A 409 -1.01 11.34 -1.08
CA ALA A 409 -0.58 10.11 -0.42
C ALA A 409 0.72 10.27 0.36
N LEU A 410 1.68 11.06 -0.16
CA LEU A 410 2.92 11.38 0.55
C LEU A 410 2.63 12.06 1.90
N ILE A 411 1.77 13.09 1.92
CA ILE A 411 1.41 13.81 3.14
C ILE A 411 0.56 12.95 4.08
N ASN A 412 -0.47 12.28 3.58
CA ASN A 412 -1.31 11.40 4.40
C ASN A 412 -0.50 10.29 5.07
N THR A 413 0.42 9.67 4.32
CA THR A 413 1.27 8.60 4.85
C THR A 413 2.29 9.16 5.84
N THR A 414 2.83 10.36 5.62
CA THR A 414 3.70 11.03 6.61
C THR A 414 2.95 11.32 7.91
N ALA A 415 1.71 11.82 7.82
CA ALA A 415 0.85 12.06 8.97
C ALA A 415 0.50 10.75 9.71
N LYS A 416 0.26 9.65 8.97
CA LYS A 416 0.09 8.31 9.54
C LYS A 416 1.32 7.91 10.36
N PHE A 417 2.53 8.03 9.82
CA PHE A 417 3.74 7.69 10.57
C PHE A 417 3.95 8.60 11.79
N ALA A 418 3.72 9.91 11.65
CA ALA A 418 3.80 10.87 12.75
C ALA A 418 2.85 10.48 13.92
N ARG A 419 1.60 10.12 13.60
CA ARG A 419 0.63 9.66 14.60
C ARG A 419 1.00 8.30 15.19
N ALA A 420 1.51 7.38 14.40
CA ALA A 420 1.97 6.08 14.90
C ALA A 420 3.11 6.22 15.90
N VAL A 421 4.07 7.12 15.65
CA VAL A 421 5.17 7.40 16.58
C VAL A 421 4.65 7.98 17.90
N GLU A 422 3.71 8.93 17.85
CA GLU A 422 3.08 9.46 19.07
C GLU A 422 2.35 8.37 19.88
N ILE A 423 1.63 7.47 19.21
CA ILE A 423 0.95 6.33 19.85
C ILE A 423 1.98 5.40 20.52
N VAL A 424 3.03 5.01 19.80
CA VAL A 424 4.07 4.13 20.35
C VAL A 424 4.79 4.78 21.53
N SER A 425 5.15 6.07 21.44
CA SER A 425 5.78 6.79 22.54
C SER A 425 4.90 6.91 23.79
N LYS A 426 3.57 6.91 23.64
CA LYS A 426 2.65 6.82 24.79
C LYS A 426 2.81 5.47 25.50
N TYR A 427 2.82 4.37 24.76
CA TYR A 427 2.93 3.03 25.35
C TYR A 427 4.32 2.73 25.89
N GLU A 428 5.39 3.22 25.26
CA GLU A 428 6.75 3.14 25.82
C GLU A 428 6.82 3.78 27.21
N LYS A 429 6.26 4.99 27.39
CA LYS A 429 6.21 5.67 28.70
C LYS A 429 5.42 4.89 29.75
N LEU A 430 4.25 4.35 29.37
CA LEU A 430 3.44 3.54 30.29
C LEU A 430 4.18 2.27 30.74
N LEU A 431 5.00 1.66 29.87
CA LEU A 431 5.81 0.50 30.25
C LEU A 431 6.96 0.89 31.19
N ASP A 432 7.61 2.02 30.96
CA ASP A 432 8.67 2.52 31.84
C ASP A 432 8.09 2.80 33.24
N GLU A 433 6.92 3.44 33.33
CA GLU A 433 6.20 3.71 34.58
C GLU A 433 5.78 2.43 35.34
N GLN A 434 5.41 1.35 34.63
CA GLN A 434 5.09 0.05 35.24
C GLN A 434 6.34 -0.75 35.64
N GLY A 435 7.48 -0.52 34.99
CA GLY A 435 8.75 -1.18 35.31
C GLY A 435 9.47 -0.59 36.52
N ASP A 436 9.20 0.67 36.84
CA ASP A 436 9.74 1.40 37.99
C ASP A 436 8.89 1.25 39.29
N ALA A 437 7.73 0.60 39.21
CA ALA A 437 6.82 0.31 40.33
C ALA A 437 6.98 -1.15 40.83
#